data_AF-A0A9X1ULB7-F1
#
_entry.id   AF-A0A9X1ULB7-F1
#
_cell.length_a   1.000
_cell.length_b   1.000
_cell.length_c   1.000
_cell.angle_alpha   90.00
_cell.angle_beta   90.00
_cell.angle_gamma   90.00
#
_symmetry.space_group_name_H-M   'P 1'
#
loop_
_entity.id
_entity.type
_entity.pdbx_description
1 polymer ?
#
loop_
_entity_poly.entity_id
_entity_poly.type
_entity_poly.pdbx_seq_one_letter_code
_entity_poly.pdbx_strand_id
1 'polypeptide(L)' 'MNAAAHALATADDRYEALLDLHRGLDAGASGLLNARLVLLLMNEIDDGARLATLLDAARLVSQDNQEN' A
#
# COMPACT_ATOMS: atom_id res chain seq x y z
N MET A 1 -14.55 18.54 -11.83
CA MET A 1 -13.10 18.62 -12.07
C MET A 1 -12.63 17.22 -12.45
N ASN A 2 -12.43 16.97 -13.74
CA ASN A 2 -11.96 15.70 -14.28
C ASN A 2 -10.44 15.74 -14.25
N ALA A 3 -9.83 15.46 -13.08
CA ALA A 3 -8.40 15.21 -13.04
C ALA A 3 -8.20 13.92 -13.82
N ALA A 4 -7.45 14.02 -14.92
CA ALA A 4 -7.25 12.96 -15.88
C ALA A 4 -7.02 11.64 -15.15
N ALA A 5 -7.72 10.59 -15.57
CA ALA A 5 -7.33 9.23 -15.34
C ALA A 5 -5.95 9.04 -15.97
N HIS A 6 -4.91 9.48 -15.28
CA HIS A 6 -3.55 9.14 -15.61
C HIS A 6 -3.49 7.64 -15.39
N ALA A 7 -3.27 6.89 -16.47
CA ALA A 7 -3.03 5.47 -16.34
C ALA A 7 -1.90 5.30 -15.31
N LEU A 8 -1.99 4.30 -14.45
CA LEU A 8 -0.95 3.96 -13.46
C LEU A 8 0.30 3.38 -14.15
N ALA A 9 0.78 4.05 -15.20
CA ALA A 9 1.73 3.56 -16.19
C ALA A 9 3.17 3.69 -15.68
N THR A 10 3.45 4.74 -14.90
CA THR A 10 4.77 4.98 -14.31
C THR A 10 4.79 4.68 -12.80
N ALA A 11 5.99 4.68 -12.20
CA ALA A 11 6.11 4.61 -10.75
C ALA A 11 5.56 5.87 -10.08
N ASP A 12 5.78 7.04 -10.70
CA ASP A 12 5.34 8.33 -10.18
C ASP A 12 3.82 8.43 -10.16
N ASP A 13 3.14 8.00 -11.23
CA ASP A 13 1.66 8.01 -11.31
C ASP A 13 1.03 7.17 -10.20
N ARG A 14 1.66 6.02 -9.88
CA ARG A 14 1.22 5.13 -8.81
C ARG A 14 1.44 5.74 -7.43
N TYR A 15 2.56 6.43 -7.24
CA TYR A 15 2.84 7.12 -6.01
C TYR A 15 1.88 8.30 -5.80
N GLU A 16 1.64 9.10 -6.84
CA GLU A 16 0.68 10.20 -6.82
C GLU A 16 -0.74 9.70 -6.51
N ALA A 17 -1.17 8.61 -7.15
CA ALA A 17 -2.48 8.01 -6.88
C ALA A 17 -2.62 7.53 -5.41
N LEU A 18 -1.56 6.96 -4.83
CA LEU A 18 -1.56 6.60 -3.41
C LEU A 18 -1.63 7.85 -2.51
N LEU A 19 -0.87 8.91 -2.80
CA LEU A 19 -0.94 10.16 -2.03
C LEU A 19 -2.34 10.79 -2.09
N ASP A 20 -2.94 10.83 -3.28
CA ASP A 20 -4.27 11.37 -3.49
C ASP A 20 -5.33 10.57 -2.75
N LEU A 21 -5.18 9.25 -2.68
CA LEU A 21 -6.05 8.36 -1.92
C LEU A 21 -6.07 8.70 -0.41
N HIS A 22 -4.98 9.26 0.13
CA HIS A 22 -4.88 9.69 1.53
C HIS A 22 -5.28 11.14 1.79
N ARG A 23 -5.54 11.94 0.76
CA ARG A 23 -5.76 13.39 0.90
C ARG A 23 -7.01 13.69 1.74
N GLY A 24 -6.82 14.47 2.81
CA GLY A 24 -7.90 14.90 3.71
C GLY A 24 -8.26 13.90 4.80
N LEU A 25 -7.54 12.78 4.92
CA LEU A 25 -7.70 11.84 6.01
C LEU A 25 -6.81 12.20 7.19
N ASP A 26 -7.31 11.99 8.41
CA ASP A 26 -6.44 11.98 9.58
C ASP A 26 -5.59 10.70 9.63
N ALA A 27 -4.67 10.64 10.58
CA ALA A 27 -3.76 9.50 10.73
C ALA A 27 -4.49 8.16 10.97
N GLY A 28 -5.61 8.18 11.71
CA GLY A 28 -6.38 6.97 12.01
C GLY A 28 -7.12 6.43 10.80
N ALA A 29 -7.81 7.32 10.08
CA ALA A 29 -8.51 7.00 8.84
C ALA A 29 -7.53 6.56 7.73
N SER A 30 -6.37 7.21 7.65
CA SER A 30 -5.27 6.83 6.76
C SER A 30 -4.75 5.41 7.08
N GLY A 31 -4.57 5.09 8.35
CA GLY A 31 -4.19 3.73 8.80
C GLY A 31 -5.23 2.67 8.44
N LEU A 32 -6.52 2.95 8.65
CA LEU A 32 -7.61 2.05 8.27
C LEU A 32 -7.67 1.82 6.76
N LEU A 33 -7.47 2.88 5.98
CA LEU A 33 -7.41 2.79 4.52
C LEU A 33 -6.25 1.90 4.05
N ASN A 34 -5.08 2.04 4.66
CA ASN A 34 -3.94 1.16 4.39
C ASN A 34 -4.24 -0.30 4.73
N ALA A 35 -4.85 -0.58 5.88
CA ALA A 35 -5.23 -1.94 6.25
C ALA A 35 -6.18 -2.55 5.21
N ARG A 36 -7.17 -1.78 4.74
CA ARG A 36 -8.08 -2.22 3.67
C ARG A 36 -7.34 -2.48 2.36
N LEU A 37 -6.44 -1.58 1.97
CA LEU A 37 -5.67 -1.72 0.74
C LEU A 37 -4.81 -3.00 0.76
N VAL A 38 -4.15 -3.29 1.89
CA VAL A 38 -3.38 -4.53 2.06
C VAL A 38 -4.26 -5.77 1.87
N LEU A 39 -5.44 -5.80 2.48
CA LEU A 39 -6.36 -6.95 2.33
C LEU A 39 -6.82 -7.16 0.88
N LEU A 40 -7.09 -6.08 0.16
CA LEU A 40 -7.44 -6.15 -1.27
C LEU A 40 -6.26 -6.66 -2.10
N LEU A 41 -5.06 -6.14 -1.86
CA LEU A 41 -3.84 -6.60 -2.58
C LEU A 41 -3.53 -8.07 -2.28
N MET A 42 -3.72 -8.52 -1.04
CA MET A 42 -3.56 -9.93 -0.68
C MET A 42 -4.53 -10.83 -1.45
N ASN A 43 -5.78 -10.38 -1.66
CA ASN A 43 -6.77 -11.13 -2.44
C ASN A 43 -6.37 -11.27 -3.92
N GLU A 44 -5.61 -10.33 -4.48
CA GLU A 44 -5.13 -10.40 -5.86
C GLU A 44 -3.89 -11.30 -6.03
N ILE A 45 -3.27 -11.77 -4.94
CA ILE A 45 -2.12 -12.66 -5.00
C ILE A 45 -2.61 -14.11 -5.04
N ASP A 46 -2.58 -14.72 -6.23
CA ASP A 46 -2.99 -16.11 -6.45
C ASP A 46 -1.92 -17.16 -6.01
N ASP A 47 -0.73 -16.70 -5.57
CA ASP A 47 0.39 -17.55 -5.15
C ASP A 47 0.62 -17.44 -3.63
N GLY A 48 0.24 -18.50 -2.91
CA GLY A 48 0.42 -18.59 -1.46
C GLY A 48 1.87 -18.61 -0.98
N ALA A 49 2.81 -19.15 -1.77
CA ALA A 49 4.23 -19.13 -1.42
C ALA A 49 4.78 -17.71 -1.52
N ARG A 50 4.41 -16.99 -2.58
CA ARG A 50 4.73 -15.57 -2.74
C ARG A 50 4.15 -14.72 -1.61
N LEU A 51 2.92 -14.99 -1.20
CA LEU A 51 2.30 -14.31 -0.06
C LEU A 51 3.10 -14.55 1.24
N ALA A 52 3.50 -15.80 1.53
CA ALA A 52 4.30 -16.11 2.71
C ALA A 52 5.63 -15.34 2.73
N THR A 53 6.36 -15.28 1.61
CA THR A 53 7.60 -14.50 1.50
C THR A 53 7.39 -13.01 1.76
N LEU A 54 6.29 -12.43 1.26
CA LEU A 54 5.97 -11.02 1.49
C LEU A 54 5.68 -10.74 2.97
N LEU A 55 4.98 -11.64 3.66
CA LEU A 55 4.70 -11.52 5.08
C LEU A 55 5.98 -11.60 5.94
N ASP A 56 6.91 -12.49 5.59
CA ASP A 56 8.20 -12.59 6.26
C ASP A 56 9.04 -11.32 6.05
N ALA A 57 9.07 -10.78 4.83
CA ALA A 57 9.77 -9.53 4.52
C ALA A 57 9.20 -8.34 5.31
N ALA A 58 7.87 -8.25 5.45
CA ALA A 58 7.21 -7.19 6.21
C ALA A 58 7.56 -7.22 7.71
N ARG A 59 7.79 -8.42 8.27
CA ARG A 59 8.23 -8.58 9.66
C ARG A 59 9.65 -8.04 9.87
N LEU A 60 10.57 -8.32 8.93
CA LEU A 60 11.96 -7.86 9.02
C LEU A 60 12.06 -6.33 9.01
N VAL A 61 11.37 -5.67 8.07
CA VAL A 61 11.32 -4.20 7.98
C VAL A 61 10.78 -3.57 9.27
N SER A 62 9.80 -4.22 9.92
CA SER A 62 9.25 -3.73 11.18
C SER A 62 10.25 -3.82 12.33
N GLN A 63 11.16 -4.80 12.30
CA GLN A 63 12.19 -5.00 13.33
C GLN A 63 13.38 -4.05 13.14
N ASP A 64 13.83 -3.84 11.90
CA ASP A 64 14.90 -2.90 11.57
C ASP A 64 14.53 -1.45 11.96
N ASN A 65 13.24 -1.09 11.86
CA ASN A 65 12.73 0.21 12.27
C ASN A 65 12.54 0.36 13.81
N GLN A 66 12.78 -0.69 14.61
CA GLN A 66 12.68 -0.67 16.08
C GLN A 66 14.05 -0.66 16.78
N GLU A 67 15.17 -0.78 16.06
CA GLU A 67 16.53 -0.84 16.62
C GLU A 67 17.29 0.51 16.62
N ASN A 68 16.60 1.65 16.53
CA ASN A 68 17.20 2.99 16.62
C ASN A 68 16.51 3.89 17.66
#